data_AF-A0A263NKI7-F1
#
_entry.id   AF-A0A263NKI7-F1
#
_cell.length_a   1.000
_cell.length_b   1.000
_cell.length_c   1.000
_cell.angle_alpha   90.00
_cell.angle_beta   90.00
_cell.angle_gamma   90.00
#
_symmetry.space_group_name_H-M   'P 1'
#
loop_
_entity.id
_entity.type
_entity.pdbx_description
1 polymer ?
#
loop_
_entity_poly.entity_id
_entity_poly.type
_entity_poly.pdbx_seq_one_letter_code
_entity_poly.pdbx_strand_id
1 'polypeptide(L)'
;MYVRLIRTHADKDDGPIDVYTELHTELSMQLLSSLANPFLPAIAPDQSVASVPDQPAVTAHTRSRRDTANVTDTGQTPKPKKIKDAEVPKHFIKKISDTKVGPAHSEFMQGFNRPSAVVIPGYSDKMSALALMRLALSPSITPEQVGALTRLNEQRFINTSHDHSRVFSKELSGSGVKVTPMPQGYYLSVINQLSEGECAGISHLLSLAVREGKQHIFLGNIYQALAYPDKPESQVFFRRLAEVQLSFEPNGAHDPTTSKDVPYTAIAPELTDSPTTKTMLISSSGHRITAGVIVGPDKERTYYFSDPNGAFIEFSSKEAFDEGLKKVFTSARLKGFNKPINDNSFRPQYQMSVFNPHYIRQGGRSQGPSATPDVRCCHANEVHTSQH
;
A
#
# COMPACT_ATOMS: atom_id res chain seq x y z
N MET A 1 -9.12 25.92 -18.06
CA MET A 1 -10.18 26.66 -17.36
C MET A 1 -9.67 26.90 -15.94
N TYR A 2 -9.72 28.15 -15.49
CA TYR A 2 -8.90 28.82 -14.47
C TYR A 2 -8.83 28.16 -13.08
N VAL A 3 -7.63 28.14 -12.48
CA VAL A 3 -7.42 28.60 -11.09
C VAL A 3 -6.16 29.46 -11.04
N ARG A 4 -6.32 30.65 -10.49
CA ARG A 4 -5.44 31.81 -10.48
C ARG A 4 -4.54 31.74 -9.24
N LEU A 5 -3.22 31.79 -9.41
CA LEU A 5 -2.27 31.99 -8.32
C LEU A 5 -2.47 33.38 -7.70
N ILE A 6 -2.73 33.43 -6.40
CA ILE A 6 -2.62 34.66 -5.60
C ILE A 6 -1.25 34.64 -4.92
N ARG A 7 -0.42 35.62 -5.27
CA ARG A 7 0.82 36.01 -4.58
C ARG A 7 0.45 36.76 -3.30
N THR A 8 1.04 36.39 -2.17
CA THR A 8 1.06 37.21 -0.94
C THR A 8 2.31 38.09 -0.92
N HIS A 9 2.13 39.34 -0.47
CA HIS A 9 3.20 40.29 -0.14
C HIS A 9 3.80 39.97 1.23
N ALA A 10 5.09 40.27 1.37
CA ALA A 10 5.88 40.20 2.60
C ALA A 10 6.22 41.61 3.13
N ASP A 11 6.62 41.65 4.41
CA ASP A 11 7.29 42.69 5.24
C ASP A 11 6.48 42.97 6.53
N LYS A 12 7.00 43.06 7.77
CA LYS A 12 8.36 43.16 8.33
C LYS A 12 8.36 42.91 9.87
N ASP A 13 9.52 42.50 10.38
CA ASP A 13 10.20 42.76 11.68
C ASP A 13 9.47 42.73 13.04
N ASP A 14 9.94 41.86 13.97
CA ASP A 14 10.66 42.27 15.20
C ASP A 14 11.09 41.08 16.11
N GLY A 15 12.38 41.06 16.49
CA GLY A 15 12.85 40.72 17.85
C GLY A 15 13.18 39.26 18.24
N PRO A 16 14.32 38.99 18.91
CA PRO A 16 14.83 37.64 19.16
C PRO A 16 14.29 37.02 20.46
N ILE A 17 14.04 35.70 20.46
CA ILE A 17 13.87 34.93 21.70
C ILE A 17 14.81 33.72 21.71
N ASP A 18 15.51 33.70 22.84
CA ASP A 18 16.45 32.77 23.45
C ASP A 18 16.36 31.28 23.09
N VAL A 19 17.56 30.69 23.13
CA VAL A 19 17.89 29.28 22.88
C VAL A 19 17.63 28.46 24.15
N TYR A 20 17.55 27.13 23.99
CA TYR A 20 17.21 26.06 24.95
C TYR A 20 15.70 25.80 25.04
N THR A 21 15.14 24.68 24.57
CA THR A 21 15.57 23.28 24.72
C THR A 21 14.70 22.46 23.77
N GLU A 22 15.24 21.67 22.84
CA GLU A 22 14.51 20.51 22.28
C GLU A 22 15.42 19.67 21.36
N LEU A 23 15.73 18.45 21.81
CA LEU A 23 16.45 17.43 21.02
C LEU A 23 15.53 16.25 20.66
N HIS A 24 14.21 16.46 20.63
CA HIS A 24 13.22 15.38 20.44
C HIS A 24 12.27 15.53 19.24
N THR A 25 12.45 16.55 18.40
CA THR A 25 11.45 16.93 17.37
C THR A 25 11.95 16.74 15.92
N GLU A 26 13.26 16.58 15.68
CA GLU A 26 13.83 16.61 14.32
C GLU A 26 13.63 15.35 13.47
N LEU A 27 13.54 14.15 14.06
CA LEU A 27 13.51 12.89 13.29
C LEU A 27 12.11 12.52 12.74
N SER A 28 11.03 12.88 13.43
CA SER A 28 9.66 12.75 12.89
C SER A 28 9.39 13.78 11.79
N MET A 29 10.01 14.97 11.90
CA MET A 29 10.02 16.00 10.87
C MET A 29 10.78 15.56 9.62
N GLN A 30 11.90 14.82 9.73
CA GLN A 30 12.64 14.32 8.57
C GLN A 30 11.88 13.26 7.76
N LEU A 31 11.21 12.31 8.42
CA LEU A 31 10.41 11.28 7.73
C LEU A 31 9.23 11.92 6.98
N LEU A 32 8.52 12.85 7.64
CA LEU A 32 7.42 13.58 7.01
C LEU A 32 7.88 14.61 5.99
N SER A 33 9.02 15.28 6.17
CA SER A 33 9.60 16.21 5.18
C SER A 33 10.00 15.47 3.91
N SER A 34 10.62 14.29 4.04
CA SER A 34 10.95 13.42 2.90
C SER A 34 9.71 12.90 2.15
N LEU A 35 8.58 12.81 2.83
CA LEU A 35 7.31 12.35 2.27
C LEU A 35 6.38 13.51 1.85
N ALA A 36 6.59 14.74 2.33
CA ALA A 36 5.66 15.86 2.14
C ALA A 36 6.00 16.75 0.95
N ASN A 37 7.24 16.74 0.43
CA ASN A 37 7.58 17.60 -0.70
C ASN A 37 8.75 17.07 -1.56
N PRO A 38 8.54 16.06 -2.42
CA PRO A 38 9.59 15.56 -3.31
C PRO A 38 9.85 16.44 -4.54
N PHE A 39 8.99 17.43 -4.82
CA PHE A 39 8.90 18.07 -6.14
C PHE A 39 9.19 19.58 -6.12
N LEU A 40 10.32 20.00 -5.54
CA LEU A 40 10.89 21.30 -5.87
C LEU A 40 11.83 21.16 -7.09
N PRO A 41 11.74 22.05 -8.09
CA PRO A 41 12.68 22.04 -9.21
C PRO A 41 14.07 22.46 -8.72
N ALA A 42 15.05 21.59 -8.94
CA ALA A 42 16.46 21.97 -8.84
C ALA A 42 16.73 23.10 -9.85
N ILE A 43 17.31 24.18 -9.35
CA ILE A 43 17.89 25.27 -10.15
C ILE A 43 19.01 24.65 -11.01
N ALA A 44 18.96 24.92 -12.31
CA ALA A 44 19.87 24.40 -13.33
C ALA A 44 21.22 25.16 -13.35
N PRO A 45 22.19 24.79 -14.20
CA PRO A 45 23.44 24.15 -13.78
C PRO A 45 24.66 25.05 -13.96
N ASP A 46 25.72 24.79 -13.18
CA ASP A 46 27.04 25.32 -13.47
C ASP A 46 27.87 24.30 -14.26
N GLN A 47 28.44 24.76 -15.37
CA GLN A 47 29.27 24.00 -16.27
C GLN A 47 30.72 24.11 -15.82
N SER A 48 31.38 22.97 -15.58
CA SER A 48 32.82 22.91 -15.85
C SER A 48 33.26 21.53 -16.31
N VAL A 49 33.95 21.57 -17.43
CA VAL A 49 34.55 20.48 -18.19
C VAL A 49 35.89 20.14 -17.55
N ALA A 50 36.15 18.85 -17.33
CA ALA A 50 37.52 18.33 -17.31
C ALA A 50 37.55 16.88 -17.79
N SER A 51 38.55 16.60 -18.61
CA SER A 51 38.64 15.52 -19.58
C SER A 51 39.73 14.50 -19.18
N VAL A 52 39.60 13.26 -19.70
CA VAL A 52 40.70 12.30 -20.08
C VAL A 52 41.29 11.44 -18.92
N PRO A 53 41.85 10.22 -19.12
CA PRO A 53 41.99 9.37 -20.32
C PRO A 53 41.48 7.91 -20.22
N ASP A 54 41.53 7.32 -21.40
CA ASP A 54 41.30 5.95 -21.85
C ASP A 54 42.41 4.93 -21.48
N GLN A 55 42.01 3.64 -21.46
CA GLN A 55 42.79 2.39 -21.68
C GLN A 55 43.74 1.79 -20.60
N PRO A 56 44.10 0.47 -20.65
CA PRO A 56 43.74 -0.58 -21.63
C PRO A 56 43.22 -1.92 -21.05
N ALA A 57 42.74 -2.75 -21.98
CA ALA A 57 42.45 -4.18 -21.84
C ALA A 57 43.69 -5.02 -21.51
N VAL A 58 43.52 -6.07 -20.70
CA VAL A 58 44.53 -7.10 -20.44
C VAL A 58 43.91 -8.50 -20.58
N THR A 59 44.29 -9.12 -21.70
CA THR A 59 44.66 -10.51 -21.99
C THR A 59 44.12 -11.70 -21.20
N ALA A 60 43.77 -12.69 -22.03
CA ALA A 60 43.50 -14.09 -21.76
C ALA A 60 44.70 -14.87 -21.18
N HIS A 61 44.39 -15.79 -20.27
CA HIS A 61 45.18 -16.93 -19.82
C HIS A 61 44.18 -17.91 -19.17
N THR A 62 44.21 -19.24 -19.27
CA THR A 62 44.93 -20.23 -20.06
C THR A 62 44.09 -21.51 -19.90
N ARG A 63 43.96 -22.30 -20.97
CA ARG A 63 43.38 -23.65 -20.94
C ARG A 63 44.09 -24.52 -19.89
N SER A 64 43.32 -25.17 -19.02
CA SER A 64 43.74 -26.43 -18.39
C SER A 64 42.75 -27.53 -18.74
N ARG A 65 43.32 -28.59 -19.30
CA ARG A 65 42.69 -29.79 -19.85
C ARG A 65 42.96 -30.92 -18.87
N ARG A 66 41.91 -31.42 -18.22
CA ARG A 66 41.79 -32.68 -17.44
C ARG A 66 40.31 -32.84 -17.13
N ASP A 67 39.64 -33.98 -17.15
CA ASP A 67 39.93 -35.32 -17.63
C ASP A 67 38.57 -35.91 -18.02
N THR A 68 38.53 -36.58 -19.17
CA THR A 68 37.40 -37.41 -19.59
C THR A 68 37.43 -38.69 -18.76
N ALA A 69 36.51 -38.83 -17.81
CA ALA A 69 36.20 -40.13 -17.20
C ALA A 69 34.71 -40.20 -16.85
N ASN A 70 33.99 -41.01 -17.63
CA ASN A 70 32.77 -41.75 -17.29
C ASN A 70 31.76 -41.06 -16.35
N VAL A 71 30.84 -40.32 -16.94
CA VAL A 71 29.48 -40.20 -16.37
C VAL A 71 28.57 -40.99 -17.29
N THR A 72 28.17 -42.16 -16.81
CA THR A 72 27.03 -42.94 -17.33
C THR A 72 25.81 -42.02 -17.39
N ASP A 73 25.37 -41.77 -18.62
CA ASP A 73 24.08 -41.20 -18.97
C ASP A 73 22.96 -42.09 -18.45
N THR A 74 22.53 -41.83 -17.21
CA THR A 74 21.22 -42.26 -16.75
C THR A 74 20.22 -41.21 -17.23
N GLY A 75 19.66 -41.43 -18.43
CA GLY A 75 18.63 -40.64 -19.09
C GLY A 75 17.32 -40.54 -18.28
N GLN A 76 17.37 -39.86 -17.15
CA GLN A 76 16.23 -39.32 -16.44
C GLN A 76 16.50 -37.83 -16.24
N THR A 77 16.02 -37.01 -17.19
CA THR A 77 15.77 -35.60 -16.90
C THR A 77 14.94 -35.56 -15.60
N PRO A 78 15.43 -34.93 -14.53
CA PRO A 78 14.68 -34.82 -13.30
C PRO A 78 13.35 -34.15 -13.65
N LYS A 79 12.22 -34.81 -13.34
CA LYS A 79 10.91 -34.14 -13.44
C LYS A 79 11.04 -32.81 -12.70
N PRO A 80 10.72 -31.67 -13.34
CA PRO A 80 10.90 -30.37 -12.70
C PRO A 80 10.15 -30.38 -11.38
N LYS A 81 10.86 -30.13 -10.28
CA LYS A 81 10.26 -30.11 -8.94
C LYS A 81 9.09 -29.12 -8.98
N LYS A 82 7.90 -29.60 -8.62
CA LYS A 82 6.70 -28.75 -8.52
C LYS A 82 6.98 -27.66 -7.49
N ILE A 83 6.94 -26.40 -7.92
CA ILE A 83 7.07 -25.23 -7.05
C ILE A 83 5.98 -25.29 -5.97
N LYS A 84 6.36 -25.15 -4.70
CA LYS A 84 5.40 -25.10 -3.58
C LYS A 84 4.55 -23.84 -3.68
N ASP A 85 3.28 -23.89 -3.25
CA ASP A 85 2.37 -22.73 -3.38
C ASP A 85 2.93 -21.45 -2.72
N ALA A 86 3.57 -21.58 -1.55
CA ALA A 86 4.22 -20.47 -0.86
C ALA A 86 5.39 -19.83 -1.65
N GLU A 87 5.99 -20.56 -2.59
CA GLU A 87 7.11 -20.07 -3.40
C GLU A 87 6.67 -19.49 -4.74
N VAL A 88 5.44 -19.81 -5.21
CA VAL A 88 4.91 -19.37 -6.50
C VAL A 88 4.98 -17.85 -6.69
N PRO A 89 4.57 -16.99 -5.72
CA PRO A 89 4.63 -15.54 -5.90
C PRO A 89 6.04 -15.05 -6.20
N LYS A 90 7.05 -15.49 -5.44
CA LYS A 90 8.45 -15.09 -5.63
C LYS A 90 8.96 -15.43 -7.03
N HIS A 91 8.67 -16.64 -7.52
CA HIS A 91 9.06 -17.05 -8.87
C HIS A 91 8.34 -16.22 -9.95
N PHE A 92 7.06 -15.93 -9.74
CA PHE A 92 6.26 -15.15 -10.68
C PHE A 92 6.73 -13.69 -10.77
N ILE A 93 7.01 -13.01 -9.64
CA ILE A 93 7.61 -11.66 -9.64
C ILE A 93 8.90 -11.66 -10.46
N LYS A 94 9.77 -12.63 -10.18
CA LYS A 94 11.04 -12.73 -10.88
C LYS A 94 10.83 -12.90 -12.39
N LYS A 95 9.93 -13.79 -12.82
CA LYS A 95 9.64 -14.00 -14.25
C LYS A 95 9.09 -12.72 -14.88
N ILE A 96 8.12 -12.04 -14.26
CA ILE A 96 7.60 -10.76 -14.79
C ILE A 96 8.72 -9.74 -14.90
N SER A 97 9.49 -9.53 -13.83
CA SER A 97 10.59 -8.57 -13.82
C SER A 97 11.58 -8.86 -14.95
N ASP A 98 12.10 -10.09 -15.02
CA ASP A 98 13.06 -10.50 -16.04
C ASP A 98 12.51 -10.32 -17.47
N THR A 99 11.23 -10.61 -17.69
CA THR A 99 10.60 -10.46 -19.01
C THR A 99 10.34 -8.99 -19.33
N LYS A 100 9.96 -8.19 -18.33
CA LYS A 100 9.63 -6.76 -18.47
C LYS A 100 10.87 -5.89 -18.69
N VAL A 101 12.04 -6.23 -18.16
CA VAL A 101 13.26 -5.41 -18.33
C VAL A 101 14.36 -6.09 -19.16
N GLY A 102 14.20 -7.38 -19.45
CA GLY A 102 15.20 -8.16 -20.16
C GLY A 102 15.02 -8.17 -21.68
N PRO A 103 15.71 -9.10 -22.37
CA PRO A 103 15.70 -9.18 -23.84
C PRO A 103 14.32 -9.37 -24.47
N ALA A 104 13.35 -9.93 -23.74
CA ALA A 104 11.99 -10.18 -24.20
C ALA A 104 11.01 -9.01 -23.94
N HIS A 105 11.53 -7.83 -23.64
CA HIS A 105 10.74 -6.64 -23.31
C HIS A 105 9.74 -6.26 -24.42
N SER A 106 10.16 -6.33 -25.69
CA SER A 106 9.31 -5.95 -26.82
C SER A 106 8.06 -6.82 -26.91
N GLU A 107 8.22 -8.13 -26.84
CA GLU A 107 7.13 -9.11 -26.87
C GLU A 107 6.23 -8.97 -25.66
N PHE A 108 6.82 -8.80 -24.47
CA PHE A 108 6.06 -8.50 -23.25
C PHE A 108 5.18 -7.27 -23.44
N MET A 109 5.73 -6.17 -23.95
CA MET A 109 4.97 -4.93 -24.15
C MET A 109 3.89 -5.06 -25.23
N GLN A 110 4.08 -5.90 -26.25
CA GLN A 110 3.02 -6.18 -27.24
C GLN A 110 1.78 -6.79 -26.58
N GLY A 111 1.97 -7.84 -25.77
CA GLY A 111 0.87 -8.47 -25.06
C GLY A 111 0.29 -7.60 -23.94
N PHE A 112 1.15 -6.87 -23.23
CA PHE A 112 0.73 -5.94 -22.18
C PHE A 112 -0.16 -4.81 -22.72
N ASN A 113 0.17 -4.26 -23.90
CA ASN A 113 -0.58 -3.17 -24.50
C ASN A 113 -1.87 -3.63 -25.19
N ARG A 114 -1.97 -4.91 -25.58
CA ARG A 114 -3.12 -5.48 -26.30
C ARG A 114 -3.57 -6.81 -25.69
N PRO A 115 -3.91 -6.85 -24.39
CA PRO A 115 -4.14 -8.11 -23.68
C PRO A 115 -5.28 -8.95 -24.25
N SER A 116 -6.33 -8.30 -24.78
CA SER A 116 -7.49 -8.96 -25.37
C SER A 116 -7.24 -9.59 -26.73
N ALA A 117 -6.13 -9.23 -27.41
CA ALA A 117 -5.76 -9.80 -28.70
C ALA A 117 -4.90 -11.06 -28.56
N VAL A 118 -4.40 -11.37 -27.37
CA VAL A 118 -3.49 -12.48 -27.11
C VAL A 118 -4.29 -13.69 -26.62
N VAL A 119 -4.18 -14.81 -27.34
CA VAL A 119 -4.73 -16.09 -26.88
C VAL A 119 -3.79 -16.69 -25.86
N ILE A 120 -4.28 -16.92 -24.65
CA ILE A 120 -3.52 -17.50 -23.53
C ILE A 120 -4.12 -18.87 -23.20
N PRO A 121 -3.51 -19.99 -23.65
CA PRO A 121 -4.01 -21.32 -23.37
C PRO A 121 -4.15 -21.59 -21.87
N GLY A 122 -5.30 -22.10 -21.45
CA GLY A 122 -5.59 -22.37 -20.03
C GLY A 122 -5.99 -21.14 -19.20
N TYR A 123 -6.07 -19.96 -19.80
CA TYR A 123 -6.59 -18.77 -19.12
C TYR A 123 -8.13 -18.83 -18.97
N SER A 124 -8.61 -18.40 -17.80
CA SER A 124 -10.00 -18.08 -17.48
C SER A 124 -10.00 -16.90 -16.52
N ASP A 125 -10.94 -15.99 -16.70
CA ASP A 125 -11.22 -14.84 -15.82
C ASP A 125 -11.58 -15.23 -14.37
N LYS A 126 -12.00 -16.48 -14.14
CA LYS A 126 -12.40 -17.01 -12.83
C LYS A 126 -11.27 -17.68 -12.05
N MET A 127 -10.05 -17.73 -12.58
CA MET A 127 -8.95 -18.37 -11.88
C MET A 127 -8.54 -17.57 -10.64
N SER A 128 -8.10 -18.28 -9.59
CA SER A 128 -7.51 -17.62 -8.43
C SER A 128 -6.18 -16.95 -8.80
N ALA A 129 -5.75 -15.97 -8.00
CA ALA A 129 -4.45 -15.32 -8.18
C ALA A 129 -3.30 -16.34 -8.25
N LEU A 130 -3.30 -17.36 -7.37
CA LEU A 130 -2.30 -18.42 -7.37
C LEU A 130 -2.31 -19.26 -8.66
N ALA A 131 -3.49 -19.56 -9.20
CA ALA A 131 -3.62 -20.27 -10.47
C ALA A 131 -3.10 -19.44 -11.65
N LEU A 132 -3.32 -18.12 -11.64
CA LEU A 132 -2.78 -17.19 -12.62
C LEU A 132 -1.25 -17.13 -12.59
N MET A 133 -0.67 -17.02 -11.39
CA MET A 133 0.79 -17.04 -11.23
C MET A 133 1.38 -18.37 -11.71
N ARG A 134 0.72 -19.50 -11.39
CA ARG A 134 1.14 -20.82 -11.88
C ARG A 134 1.07 -20.91 -13.41
N LEU A 135 0.00 -20.40 -14.01
CA LEU A 135 -0.13 -20.34 -15.47
C LEU A 135 1.02 -19.55 -16.08
N ALA A 136 1.27 -18.35 -15.59
CA ALA A 136 2.34 -17.50 -16.07
C ALA A 136 3.73 -18.13 -15.90
N LEU A 137 3.94 -18.97 -14.88
CA LEU A 137 5.19 -19.72 -14.67
C LEU A 137 5.35 -20.94 -15.58
N SER A 138 4.29 -21.36 -16.30
CA SER A 138 4.39 -22.48 -17.22
C SER A 138 5.44 -22.20 -18.32
N PRO A 139 6.27 -23.20 -18.70
CA PRO A 139 7.18 -23.09 -19.83
C PRO A 139 6.47 -22.84 -21.17
N SER A 140 5.18 -23.20 -21.26
CA SER A 140 4.36 -23.02 -22.46
C SER A 140 3.86 -21.58 -22.69
N ILE A 141 4.05 -20.69 -21.71
CA ILE A 141 3.60 -19.29 -21.80
C ILE A 141 4.74 -18.43 -22.36
N THR A 142 4.47 -17.78 -23.50
CA THR A 142 5.39 -16.88 -24.19
C THR A 142 5.54 -15.54 -23.46
N PRO A 143 6.61 -14.77 -23.70
CA PRO A 143 6.75 -13.42 -23.16
C PRO A 143 5.55 -12.49 -23.43
N GLU A 144 4.99 -12.54 -24.65
CA GLU A 144 3.77 -11.80 -25.02
C GLU A 144 2.58 -12.22 -24.14
N GLN A 145 2.37 -13.52 -23.94
CA GLN A 145 1.32 -14.02 -23.07
C GLN A 145 1.55 -13.67 -21.59
N VAL A 146 2.81 -13.61 -21.12
CA VAL A 146 3.13 -13.08 -19.78
C VAL A 146 2.71 -11.61 -19.67
N GLY A 147 3.01 -10.79 -20.67
CA GLY A 147 2.59 -9.39 -20.73
C GLY A 147 1.07 -9.23 -20.68
N ALA A 148 0.35 -10.02 -21.49
CA ALA A 148 -1.10 -10.02 -21.51
C ALA A 148 -1.71 -10.48 -20.16
N LEU A 149 -1.21 -11.58 -19.58
CA LEU A 149 -1.63 -12.05 -18.26
C LEU A 149 -1.40 -11.00 -17.16
N THR A 150 -0.26 -10.31 -17.21
CA THR A 150 0.06 -9.24 -16.25
C THR A 150 -0.96 -8.12 -16.35
N ARG A 151 -1.28 -7.66 -17.57
CA ARG A 151 -2.27 -6.59 -17.77
C ARG A 151 -3.69 -7.00 -17.39
N LEU A 152 -4.09 -8.24 -17.67
CA LEU A 152 -5.41 -8.76 -17.27
C LEU A 152 -5.53 -8.84 -15.75
N ASN A 153 -4.47 -9.26 -15.06
CA ASN A 153 -4.40 -9.25 -13.61
C ASN A 153 -4.50 -7.83 -13.06
N GLU A 154 -3.73 -6.86 -13.60
CA GLU A 154 -3.85 -5.43 -13.24
C GLU A 154 -5.28 -4.93 -13.34
N GLN A 155 -5.93 -5.16 -14.49
CA GLN A 155 -7.29 -4.70 -14.74
C GLN A 155 -8.28 -5.29 -13.73
N ARG A 156 -8.10 -6.55 -13.32
CA ARG A 156 -8.91 -7.16 -12.26
C ARG A 156 -8.75 -6.42 -10.94
N PHE A 157 -7.52 -6.18 -10.50
CA PHE A 157 -7.25 -5.44 -9.26
C PHE A 157 -7.82 -4.01 -9.30
N ILE A 158 -7.63 -3.31 -10.41
CA ILE A 158 -8.15 -1.95 -10.63
C ILE A 158 -9.68 -1.94 -10.57
N ASN A 159 -10.35 -2.84 -11.29
CA ASN A 159 -11.80 -2.89 -11.36
C ASN A 159 -12.42 -3.22 -9.99
N THR A 160 -11.89 -4.22 -9.29
CA THR A 160 -12.34 -4.55 -7.93
C THR A 160 -12.15 -3.37 -6.97
N SER A 161 -11.01 -2.68 -7.06
CA SER A 161 -10.71 -1.50 -6.25
C SER A 161 -11.66 -0.34 -6.52
N HIS A 162 -11.98 -0.09 -7.79
CA HIS A 162 -12.94 0.92 -8.20
C HIS A 162 -14.35 0.59 -7.73
N ASP A 163 -14.78 -0.67 -7.86
CA ASP A 163 -16.09 -1.12 -7.39
C ASP A 163 -16.23 -0.98 -5.88
N HIS A 164 -15.19 -1.37 -5.14
CA HIS A 164 -15.10 -1.18 -3.70
C HIS A 164 -15.27 0.30 -3.32
N SER A 165 -14.48 1.18 -3.92
CA SER A 165 -14.55 2.62 -3.64
C SER A 165 -15.90 3.24 -4.05
N ARG A 166 -16.49 2.78 -5.16
CA ARG A 166 -17.82 3.22 -5.62
C ARG A 166 -18.92 2.81 -4.65
N VAL A 167 -18.92 1.58 -4.16
CA VAL A 167 -19.90 1.11 -3.17
C VAL A 167 -19.73 1.90 -1.87
N PHE A 168 -18.49 2.06 -1.38
CA PHE A 168 -18.18 2.89 -0.21
C PHE A 168 -18.72 4.31 -0.34
N SER A 169 -18.39 4.98 -1.45
CA SER A 169 -18.82 6.34 -1.73
C SER A 169 -20.33 6.44 -1.77
N LYS A 170 -21.02 5.50 -2.44
CA LYS A 170 -22.48 5.50 -2.54
C LYS A 170 -23.18 5.31 -1.20
N GLU A 171 -22.68 4.39 -0.36
CA GLU A 171 -23.33 4.07 0.92
C GLU A 171 -23.10 5.16 1.97
N LEU A 172 -21.95 5.84 1.93
CA LEU A 172 -21.54 6.77 2.99
C LEU A 172 -21.71 8.25 2.62
N SER A 173 -21.90 8.59 1.35
CA SER A 173 -22.20 9.97 0.95
C SER A 173 -23.51 10.48 1.58
N GLY A 174 -23.53 11.76 1.94
CA GLY A 174 -24.67 12.41 2.55
C GLY A 174 -24.34 13.84 2.95
N SER A 175 -25.30 14.52 3.59
CA SER A 175 -25.06 15.84 4.15
C SER A 175 -23.95 15.79 5.19
N GLY A 176 -23.00 16.72 5.12
CA GLY A 176 -21.88 16.78 6.06
C GLY A 176 -20.83 15.67 5.89
N VAL A 177 -20.88 14.89 4.80
CA VAL A 177 -19.89 13.84 4.52
C VAL A 177 -19.08 14.18 3.27
N LYS A 178 -17.75 14.15 3.40
CA LYS A 178 -16.81 14.24 2.28
C LYS A 178 -16.08 12.93 2.12
N VAL A 179 -16.22 12.33 0.94
CA VAL A 179 -15.54 11.08 0.58
C VAL A 179 -14.37 11.41 -0.33
N THR A 180 -13.17 11.00 0.08
CA THR A 180 -11.96 10.99 -0.75
C THR A 180 -11.65 9.53 -1.06
N PRO A 181 -12.05 9.01 -2.24
CA PRO A 181 -11.62 7.70 -2.72
C PRO A 181 -10.12 7.57 -2.56
N MET A 182 -9.61 6.40 -2.14
CA MET A 182 -8.19 6.06 -2.20
C MET A 182 -8.10 4.54 -2.00
N PRO A 183 -8.48 3.75 -3.01
CA PRO A 183 -8.41 2.30 -2.87
C PRO A 183 -6.98 1.84 -3.12
N GLN A 184 -6.33 1.29 -2.10
CA GLN A 184 -4.96 0.79 -2.13
C GLN A 184 -4.75 -0.23 -3.24
N GLY A 185 -5.78 -0.99 -3.65
CA GLY A 185 -5.62 -1.96 -4.72
C GLY A 185 -5.33 -1.31 -6.08
N TYR A 186 -5.75 -0.06 -6.31
CA TYR A 186 -5.29 0.72 -7.46
C TYR A 186 -3.80 1.05 -7.33
N TYR A 187 -3.38 1.49 -6.14
CA TYR A 187 -1.97 1.74 -5.84
C TYR A 187 -1.09 0.48 -6.02
N LEU A 188 -1.51 -0.65 -5.48
CA LEU A 188 -0.82 -1.94 -5.58
C LEU A 188 -0.78 -2.46 -7.02
N SER A 189 -1.80 -2.17 -7.84
CA SER A 189 -1.79 -2.55 -9.25
C SER A 189 -0.62 -1.94 -10.03
N VAL A 190 -0.16 -0.76 -9.61
CA VAL A 190 0.95 -0.03 -10.24
C VAL A 190 2.30 -0.49 -9.71
N ILE A 191 2.40 -0.76 -8.40
CA ILE A 191 3.71 -0.88 -7.73
C ILE A 191 4.07 -2.30 -7.28
N ASN A 192 3.08 -3.12 -6.91
CA ASN A 192 3.29 -4.48 -6.43
C ASN A 192 1.97 -5.26 -6.43
N GLN A 193 1.61 -5.83 -7.59
CA GLN A 193 0.37 -6.62 -7.75
C GLN A 193 0.33 -7.90 -6.92
N LEU A 194 1.45 -8.28 -6.30
CA LEU A 194 1.55 -9.45 -5.43
C LEU A 194 1.59 -9.09 -3.95
N SER A 195 1.53 -7.81 -3.63
CA SER A 195 1.36 -7.39 -2.24
C SER A 195 0.08 -8.01 -1.69
N GLU A 196 0.17 -8.60 -0.51
CA GLU A 196 -1.00 -9.00 0.27
C GLU A 196 -1.66 -7.80 0.97
N GLY A 197 -1.36 -6.56 0.55
CA GLY A 197 -1.90 -5.32 1.09
C GLY A 197 -0.83 -4.44 1.75
N GLU A 198 -1.04 -3.13 1.72
CA GLU A 198 -0.25 -2.16 2.50
C GLU A 198 -1.14 -1.42 3.51
N CYS A 199 -2.23 -2.05 3.94
CA CYS A 199 -3.27 -1.41 4.75
C CYS A 199 -2.75 -0.99 6.13
N ALA A 200 -1.82 -1.74 6.72
CA ALA A 200 -1.22 -1.38 8.00
C ALA A 200 -0.31 -0.17 7.84
N GLY A 201 0.56 -0.18 6.83
CA GLY A 201 1.47 0.92 6.53
C GLY A 201 0.74 2.21 6.18
N ILE A 202 -0.26 2.14 5.29
CA ILE A 202 -1.12 3.27 4.92
C ILE A 202 -1.86 3.79 6.15
N SER A 203 -2.46 2.92 6.96
CA SER A 203 -3.22 3.33 8.15
C SER A 203 -2.33 4.07 9.17
N HIS A 204 -1.11 3.60 9.41
CA HIS A 204 -0.20 4.24 10.35
C HIS A 204 0.33 5.58 9.83
N LEU A 205 0.73 5.65 8.55
CA LEU A 205 1.22 6.89 7.97
C LEU A 205 0.12 7.93 7.82
N LEU A 206 -1.11 7.52 7.49
CA LEU A 206 -2.27 8.40 7.53
C LEU A 206 -2.55 8.91 8.94
N SER A 207 -2.48 8.04 9.96
CA SER A 207 -2.66 8.44 11.36
C SER A 207 -1.60 9.46 11.81
N LEU A 208 -0.35 9.25 11.39
CA LEU A 208 0.73 10.21 11.59
C LEU A 208 0.45 11.54 10.88
N ALA A 209 0.01 11.49 9.62
CA ALA A 209 -0.33 12.67 8.84
C ALA A 209 -1.51 13.44 9.45
N VAL A 210 -2.55 12.75 9.95
CA VAL A 210 -3.69 13.34 10.67
C VAL A 210 -3.21 14.09 11.91
N ARG A 211 -2.35 13.47 12.73
CA ARG A 211 -1.78 14.11 13.93
C ARG A 211 -1.06 15.42 13.61
N GLU A 212 -0.49 15.52 12.42
CA GLU A 212 0.30 16.66 11.94
C GLU A 212 -0.49 17.64 11.07
N GLY A 213 -1.79 17.40 10.85
CA GLY A 213 -2.63 18.21 9.96
C GLY A 213 -2.27 18.09 8.47
N LYS A 214 -1.62 16.99 8.07
CA LYS A 214 -1.09 16.73 6.72
C LYS A 214 -1.79 15.58 5.99
N GLN A 215 -2.94 15.11 6.46
CA GLN A 215 -3.67 13.98 5.89
C GLN A 215 -3.96 14.14 4.38
N HIS A 216 -4.35 15.35 3.93
CA HIS A 216 -4.60 15.59 2.51
C HIS A 216 -3.33 15.65 1.67
N ILE A 217 -2.21 16.08 2.26
CA ILE A 217 -0.89 16.04 1.60
C ILE A 217 -0.48 14.59 1.42
N PHE A 218 -0.60 13.77 2.45
CA PHE A 218 -0.30 12.33 2.37
C PHE A 218 -1.14 11.64 1.29
N LEU A 219 -2.45 11.85 1.28
CA LEU A 219 -3.35 11.30 0.25
C LEU A 219 -2.99 11.84 -1.15
N GLY A 220 -2.70 13.14 -1.27
CA GLY A 220 -2.25 13.76 -2.51
C GLY A 220 -0.94 13.17 -3.05
N ASN A 221 -0.01 12.81 -2.16
CA ASN A 221 1.26 12.20 -2.54
C ASN A 221 1.09 10.77 -3.05
N ILE A 222 0.12 10.01 -2.54
CA ILE A 222 -0.27 8.72 -3.13
C ILE A 222 -0.71 8.94 -4.58
N TYR A 223 -1.60 9.90 -4.83
CA TYR A 223 -2.07 10.21 -6.18
C TYR A 223 -0.97 10.70 -7.11
N GLN A 224 -0.11 11.59 -6.63
CA GLN A 224 1.00 12.13 -7.39
C GLN A 224 2.01 11.03 -7.76
N ALA A 225 2.34 10.15 -6.81
CA ALA A 225 3.24 9.04 -7.06
C ALA A 225 2.66 8.06 -8.10
N LEU A 226 1.35 7.82 -8.08
CA LEU A 226 0.66 7.00 -9.07
C LEU A 226 0.55 7.64 -10.46
N ALA A 227 0.45 8.96 -10.55
CA ALA A 227 0.47 9.67 -11.81
C ALA A 227 1.84 9.60 -12.51
N TYR A 228 2.92 9.48 -11.73
CA TYR A 228 4.29 9.44 -12.23
C TYR A 228 5.10 8.32 -11.55
N PRO A 229 4.74 7.04 -11.75
CA PRO A 229 5.31 5.95 -10.98
C PRO A 229 6.81 5.75 -11.22
N ASP A 230 7.31 6.09 -12.41
CA ASP A 230 8.72 5.90 -12.77
C ASP A 230 9.64 7.03 -12.25
N LYS A 231 9.10 8.07 -11.60
CA LYS A 231 9.92 9.13 -11.02
C LYS A 231 10.69 8.60 -9.80
N PRO A 232 11.98 8.97 -9.62
CA PRO A 232 12.77 8.53 -8.46
C PRO A 232 12.08 8.78 -7.13
N GLU A 233 11.38 9.90 -7.00
CA GLU A 233 10.65 10.31 -5.81
C GLU A 233 9.45 9.39 -5.52
N SER A 234 8.70 9.01 -6.55
CA SER A 234 7.59 8.05 -6.44
C SER A 234 8.12 6.68 -5.99
N GLN A 235 9.23 6.23 -6.56
CA GLN A 235 9.89 4.97 -6.18
C GLN A 235 10.39 4.99 -4.73
N VAL A 236 10.91 6.13 -4.25
CA VAL A 236 11.25 6.32 -2.84
C VAL A 236 10.00 6.23 -1.98
N PHE A 237 8.92 6.92 -2.35
CA PHE A 237 7.65 6.90 -1.62
C PHE A 237 7.10 5.47 -1.49
N PHE A 238 7.03 4.72 -2.59
CA PHE A 238 6.58 3.32 -2.61
C PHE A 238 7.41 2.44 -1.70
N ARG A 239 8.73 2.53 -1.80
CA ARG A 239 9.64 1.73 -0.95
C ARG A 239 9.45 2.05 0.53
N ARG A 240 9.30 3.34 0.90
CA ARG A 240 9.07 3.74 2.29
C ARG A 240 7.73 3.24 2.81
N LEU A 241 6.67 3.30 2.01
CA LEU A 241 5.36 2.77 2.41
C LEU A 241 5.42 1.25 2.63
N ALA A 242 6.09 0.52 1.75
CA ALA A 242 6.32 -0.92 1.88
C ALA A 242 7.18 -1.27 3.12
N GLU A 243 8.25 -0.51 3.39
CA GLU A 243 9.07 -0.67 4.60
C GLU A 243 8.21 -0.52 5.87
N VAL A 244 7.34 0.50 5.91
CA VAL A 244 6.44 0.73 7.05
C VAL A 244 5.39 -0.38 7.18
N GLN A 245 4.84 -0.90 6.07
CA GLN A 245 3.95 -2.08 6.11
C GLN A 245 4.64 -3.27 6.79
N LEU A 246 5.86 -3.60 6.37
CA LEU A 246 6.62 -4.73 6.89
C LEU A 246 6.94 -4.60 8.39
N SER A 247 7.11 -3.37 8.89
CA SER A 247 7.34 -3.12 10.31
C SER A 247 6.18 -3.50 11.22
N PHE A 248 4.98 -3.71 10.67
CA PHE A 248 3.78 -4.02 11.46
C PHE A 248 3.29 -5.46 11.32
N GLU A 249 3.90 -6.25 10.45
CA GLU A 249 3.54 -7.65 10.25
C GLU A 249 4.33 -8.59 11.19
N PRO A 250 3.69 -9.65 11.73
CA PRO A 250 2.24 -9.88 11.76
C PRO A 250 1.51 -9.13 12.89
N ASN A 251 2.23 -8.73 13.96
CA ASN A 251 1.63 -8.41 15.27
C ASN A 251 2.00 -7.02 15.83
N GLY A 252 2.65 -6.15 15.05
CA GLY A 252 3.23 -4.89 15.56
C GLY A 252 2.32 -3.65 15.51
N ALA A 253 1.09 -3.80 14.98
CA ALA A 253 0.24 -2.68 14.57
C ALA A 253 -0.56 -1.97 15.68
N HIS A 254 -0.48 -2.41 16.94
CA HIS A 254 -1.28 -1.83 18.02
C HIS A 254 -0.43 -1.41 19.21
N ASP A 255 -0.86 -0.34 19.88
CA ASP A 255 -0.32 0.03 21.17
C ASP A 255 -0.86 -0.94 22.24
N PRO A 256 -0.02 -1.83 22.83
CA PRO A 256 -0.48 -2.82 23.81
C PRO A 256 -1.10 -2.18 25.06
N THR A 257 -0.77 -0.93 25.37
CA THR A 257 -1.29 -0.24 26.57
C THR A 257 -2.75 0.18 26.42
N THR A 258 -3.23 0.36 25.19
CA THR A 258 -4.61 0.77 24.89
C THR A 258 -5.37 -0.26 24.06
N SER A 259 -4.71 -1.38 23.73
CA SER A 259 -5.28 -2.46 22.90
C SER A 259 -6.43 -3.15 23.62
N LYS A 260 -7.56 -3.31 22.92
CA LYS A 260 -8.75 -4.01 23.40
C LYS A 260 -9.58 -4.61 22.27
N ASP A 261 -10.24 -5.72 22.55
CA ASP A 261 -11.15 -6.38 21.60
C ASP A 261 -12.60 -6.00 21.92
N VAL A 262 -13.16 -5.09 21.12
CA VAL A 262 -14.45 -4.43 21.41
C VAL A 262 -15.34 -4.35 20.17
N PRO A 263 -16.66 -4.19 20.31
CA PRO A 263 -17.54 -3.94 19.18
C PRO A 263 -17.27 -2.57 18.56
N TYR A 264 -17.65 -2.40 17.28
CA TYR A 264 -17.49 -1.13 16.57
C TYR A 264 -18.21 0.05 17.26
N THR A 265 -19.25 -0.23 18.04
CA THR A 265 -20.00 0.78 18.80
C THR A 265 -19.16 1.45 19.88
N ALA A 266 -17.97 0.92 20.21
CA ALA A 266 -17.02 1.56 21.11
C ALA A 266 -16.20 2.69 20.44
N ILE A 267 -16.19 2.79 19.10
CA ILE A 267 -15.36 3.76 18.37
C ILE A 267 -15.81 5.20 18.65
N ALA A 268 -17.09 5.50 18.45
CA ALA A 268 -17.60 6.86 18.60
C ALA A 268 -17.44 7.41 20.03
N PRO A 269 -17.81 6.69 21.11
CA PRO A 269 -17.61 7.18 22.47
C PRO A 269 -16.15 7.56 22.82
N GLU A 270 -15.17 6.91 22.20
CA GLU A 270 -13.73 7.20 22.43
C GLU A 270 -13.24 8.48 21.72
N LEU A 271 -13.95 8.90 20.67
CA LEU A 271 -13.52 9.93 19.72
C LEU A 271 -14.35 11.21 19.79
N THR A 272 -15.67 11.11 19.94
CA THR A 272 -16.60 12.24 19.73
C THR A 272 -16.32 13.42 20.64
N ASP A 273 -15.92 13.15 21.90
CA ASP A 273 -15.63 14.13 22.95
C ASP A 273 -14.14 14.33 23.24
N SER A 274 -13.23 13.69 22.49
CA SER A 274 -11.79 13.82 22.72
C SER A 274 -11.34 15.29 22.65
N PRO A 275 -10.67 15.87 23.66
CA PRO A 275 -10.29 17.29 23.64
C PRO A 275 -9.23 17.63 22.58
N THR A 276 -8.53 16.62 22.07
CA THR A 276 -7.46 16.73 21.10
C THR A 276 -7.69 15.82 19.90
N THR A 277 -6.97 16.08 18.81
CA THR A 277 -6.89 15.17 17.66
C THR A 277 -6.48 13.78 18.15
N LYS A 278 -7.28 12.78 17.81
CA LYS A 278 -7.09 11.40 18.25
C LYS A 278 -7.45 10.44 17.13
N THR A 279 -6.61 9.44 16.92
CA THR A 279 -6.82 8.36 15.97
C THR A 279 -6.90 7.03 16.70
N MET A 280 -7.89 6.22 16.35
CA MET A 280 -7.95 4.80 16.68
C MET A 280 -7.46 3.97 15.50
N LEU A 281 -6.53 3.07 15.78
CA LEU A 281 -6.19 1.96 14.91
C LEU A 281 -7.19 0.85 15.16
N ILE A 282 -7.75 0.29 14.09
CA ILE A 282 -8.79 -0.74 14.17
C ILE A 282 -8.37 -1.90 13.26
N SER A 283 -8.33 -3.08 13.86
CA SER A 283 -8.03 -4.34 13.19
C SER A 283 -9.27 -5.18 13.05
N SER A 284 -9.50 -5.58 11.81
CA SER A 284 -10.46 -6.60 11.45
C SER A 284 -9.69 -7.84 10.94
N SER A 285 -10.35 -8.96 10.69
CA SER A 285 -9.69 -10.17 10.20
C SER A 285 -8.99 -9.88 8.86
N GLY A 286 -7.65 -9.94 8.86
CA GLY A 286 -6.79 -9.68 7.70
C GLY A 286 -6.77 -8.24 7.17
N HIS A 287 -7.27 -7.25 7.93
CA HIS A 287 -7.38 -5.86 7.44
C HIS A 287 -7.15 -4.83 8.55
N ARG A 288 -6.73 -3.62 8.15
CA ARG A 288 -6.42 -2.50 9.04
C ARG A 288 -7.11 -1.24 8.52
N ILE A 289 -7.86 -0.60 9.41
CA ILE A 289 -8.61 0.63 9.15
C ILE A 289 -8.36 1.61 10.29
N THR A 290 -8.76 2.86 10.11
CA THR A 290 -8.66 3.89 11.16
C THR A 290 -9.93 4.69 11.28
N ALA A 291 -10.16 5.24 12.46
CA ALA A 291 -11.18 6.25 12.69
C ALA A 291 -10.62 7.30 13.65
N GLY A 292 -11.11 8.53 13.60
CA GLY A 292 -10.59 9.55 14.49
C GLY A 292 -11.40 10.82 14.52
N VAL A 293 -10.88 11.76 15.31
CA VAL A 293 -11.31 13.16 15.33
C VAL A 293 -10.10 14.04 15.11
N ILE A 294 -10.28 15.05 14.27
CA ILE A 294 -9.36 16.17 14.07
C ILE A 294 -9.98 17.36 14.80
N VAL A 295 -9.21 17.96 15.71
CA VAL A 295 -9.61 19.16 16.44
C VAL A 295 -8.81 20.34 15.88
N GLY A 296 -9.49 21.26 15.21
CA GLY A 296 -8.89 22.46 14.64
C GLY A 296 -8.57 23.54 15.68
N PRO A 297 -7.89 24.62 15.27
CA PRO A 297 -7.51 25.72 16.16
C PRO A 297 -8.68 26.34 16.91
N ASP A 298 -9.84 26.47 16.24
CA ASP A 298 -11.06 27.05 16.79
C ASP A 298 -11.94 26.02 17.54
N LYS A 299 -11.36 24.87 17.92
CA LYS A 299 -12.07 23.72 18.50
C LYS A 299 -13.15 23.12 17.60
N GLU A 300 -13.18 23.52 16.33
CA GLU A 300 -13.95 22.85 15.30
C GLU A 300 -13.51 21.39 15.18
N ARG A 301 -14.46 20.51 14.89
CA ARG A 301 -14.22 19.06 14.89
C ARG A 301 -14.59 18.49 13.55
N THR A 302 -13.66 17.74 12.98
CA THR A 302 -13.92 16.86 11.84
C THR A 302 -13.68 15.44 12.29
N TYR A 303 -14.68 14.59 12.18
CA TYR A 303 -14.54 13.17 12.44
C TYR A 303 -14.16 12.46 11.14
N TYR A 304 -13.47 11.33 11.23
CA TYR A 304 -13.14 10.59 10.04
C TYR A 304 -13.15 9.08 10.24
N PHE A 305 -13.37 8.38 9.13
CA PHE A 305 -13.15 6.95 8.98
C PHE A 305 -12.32 6.72 7.74
N SER A 306 -11.34 5.82 7.80
CA SER A 306 -10.49 5.47 6.68
C SER A 306 -10.37 3.97 6.53
N ASP A 307 -10.79 3.48 5.37
CA ASP A 307 -10.51 2.13 4.91
C ASP A 307 -9.53 2.23 3.73
N PRO A 308 -8.28 1.76 3.86
CA PRO A 308 -7.31 1.77 2.76
C PRO A 308 -7.81 1.07 1.48
N ASN A 309 -8.78 0.16 1.53
CA ASN A 309 -9.35 -0.47 0.33
C ASN A 309 -10.50 0.34 -0.30
N GLY A 310 -11.02 1.36 0.39
CA GLY A 310 -12.21 2.12 -0.01
C GLY A 310 -11.93 3.61 -0.18
N ALA A 311 -11.89 4.32 0.94
CA ALA A 311 -11.82 5.78 0.98
C ALA A 311 -11.38 6.31 2.36
N PHE A 312 -10.89 7.55 2.34
CA PHE A 312 -10.84 8.44 3.50
C PHE A 312 -12.11 9.29 3.54
N ILE A 313 -12.82 9.27 4.67
CA ILE A 313 -14.15 9.86 4.79
C ILE A 313 -14.15 10.81 5.97
N GLU A 314 -14.58 12.05 5.71
CA GLU A 314 -14.69 13.10 6.70
C GLU A 314 -16.16 13.39 6.99
N PHE A 315 -16.49 13.59 8.26
CA PHE A 315 -17.82 13.89 8.76
C PHE A 315 -17.78 15.21 9.53
N SER A 316 -18.68 16.12 9.21
CA SER A 316 -18.74 17.45 9.82
C SER A 316 -19.47 17.50 11.17
N SER A 317 -20.09 16.39 11.61
CA SER A 317 -20.79 16.30 12.89
C SER A 317 -20.68 14.91 13.52
N LYS A 318 -20.96 14.83 14.83
CA LYS A 318 -20.99 13.57 15.59
C LYS A 318 -22.05 12.62 15.05
N GLU A 319 -23.23 13.16 14.74
CA GLU A 319 -24.37 12.42 14.25
C GLU A 319 -24.06 11.76 12.90
N ALA A 320 -23.44 12.53 11.99
CA ALA A 320 -23.02 12.00 10.69
C ALA A 320 -21.93 10.92 10.85
N PHE A 321 -21.01 11.10 11.79
CA PHE A 321 -19.97 10.12 12.10
C PHE A 321 -20.55 8.81 12.67
N ASP A 322 -21.47 8.89 13.62
CA ASP A 322 -22.14 7.74 14.23
C ASP A 322 -22.95 6.96 13.20
N GLU A 323 -23.70 7.66 12.35
CA GLU A 323 -24.45 7.05 11.25
C GLU A 323 -23.51 6.39 10.23
N GLY A 324 -22.40 7.06 9.89
CA GLY A 324 -21.37 6.55 8.99
C GLY A 324 -20.74 5.26 9.51
N LEU A 325 -20.29 5.24 10.77
CA LEU A 325 -19.74 4.04 11.41
C LEU A 325 -20.76 2.90 11.43
N LYS A 326 -22.01 3.18 11.81
CA LYS A 326 -23.08 2.16 11.76
C LYS A 326 -23.20 1.56 10.37
N LYS A 327 -23.25 2.39 9.31
CA LYS A 327 -23.31 1.91 7.91
C LYS A 327 -22.10 1.06 7.53
N VAL A 328 -20.88 1.48 7.87
CA VAL A 328 -19.64 0.73 7.60
C VAL A 328 -19.73 -0.70 8.14
N PHE A 329 -20.20 -0.87 9.38
CA PHE A 329 -20.16 -2.15 10.06
C PHE A 329 -21.45 -2.98 9.95
N THR A 330 -22.58 -2.38 9.56
CA THR A 330 -23.87 -3.10 9.49
C THR A 330 -24.54 -3.11 8.12
N SER A 331 -24.11 -2.28 7.15
CA SER A 331 -24.71 -2.30 5.81
C SER A 331 -24.47 -3.65 5.15
N ALA A 332 -25.54 -4.26 4.61
CA ALA A 332 -25.44 -5.50 3.85
C ALA A 332 -24.47 -5.38 2.66
N ARG A 333 -24.35 -4.18 2.08
CA ARG A 333 -23.44 -3.89 0.96
C ARG A 333 -21.98 -3.74 1.35
N LEU A 334 -21.70 -3.49 2.64
CA LEU A 334 -20.35 -3.34 3.19
C LEU A 334 -19.93 -4.52 4.09
N LYS A 335 -20.81 -5.50 4.31
CA LYS A 335 -20.63 -6.66 5.21
C LYS A 335 -19.36 -7.49 4.98
N GLY A 336 -18.77 -7.42 3.78
CA GLY A 336 -17.53 -8.15 3.43
C GLY A 336 -16.23 -7.37 3.62
N PHE A 337 -16.29 -6.07 3.89
CA PHE A 337 -15.11 -5.20 3.90
C PHE A 337 -14.37 -5.24 5.24
N ASN A 338 -15.10 -5.22 6.35
CA ASN A 338 -14.54 -5.19 7.71
C ASN A 338 -15.01 -6.42 8.47
N LYS A 339 -14.41 -7.59 8.18
CA LYS A 339 -14.75 -8.84 8.85
C LYS A 339 -14.28 -8.80 10.32
N PRO A 340 -15.13 -9.10 11.32
CA PRO A 340 -14.72 -9.15 12.72
C PRO A 340 -13.54 -10.11 12.95
N ILE A 341 -12.75 -9.90 14.00
CA ILE A 341 -11.63 -10.79 14.37
C ILE A 341 -12.13 -12.12 14.98
N ASN A 342 -13.40 -12.16 15.37
CA ASN A 342 -14.05 -13.34 15.93
C ASN A 342 -15.13 -13.87 14.96
N ASP A 343 -15.39 -15.17 15.01
CA ASP A 343 -16.43 -15.80 14.16
C ASP A 343 -17.87 -15.55 14.66
N ASN A 344 -18.03 -14.80 15.76
CA ASN A 344 -19.33 -14.53 16.35
C ASN A 344 -20.02 -13.34 15.67
N SER A 345 -20.83 -13.63 14.65
CA SER A 345 -21.62 -12.63 13.93
C SER A 345 -22.63 -11.85 14.78
N PHE A 346 -23.05 -12.37 15.95
CA PHE A 346 -23.96 -11.67 16.86
C PHE A 346 -23.26 -10.69 17.79
N ARG A 347 -21.94 -10.87 18.01
CA ARG A 347 -21.11 -10.01 18.85
C ARG A 347 -19.77 -9.76 18.15
N PRO A 348 -19.77 -9.04 17.02
CA PRO A 348 -18.56 -8.78 16.26
C PRO A 348 -17.57 -7.99 17.12
N GLN A 349 -16.34 -8.45 17.18
CA GLN A 349 -15.24 -7.77 17.84
C GLN A 349 -14.20 -7.32 16.83
N TYR A 350 -13.52 -6.24 17.17
CA TYR A 350 -12.38 -5.68 16.45
C TYR A 350 -11.32 -5.34 17.49
N GLN A 351 -10.06 -5.59 17.15
CA GLN A 351 -8.96 -5.16 18.00
C GLN A 351 -8.74 -3.68 17.74
N MET A 352 -8.75 -2.86 18.79
CA MET A 352 -8.61 -1.41 18.70
C MET A 352 -7.56 -0.91 19.65
N SER A 353 -6.77 0.09 19.24
CA SER A 353 -5.89 0.83 20.13
C SER A 353 -5.84 2.30 19.72
N VAL A 354 -5.41 3.18 20.63
CA VAL A 354 -5.09 4.56 20.27
C VAL A 354 -3.79 4.55 19.47
N PHE A 355 -3.74 5.32 18.38
CA PHE A 355 -2.54 5.49 17.59
C PHE A 355 -1.45 6.18 18.43
N ASN A 356 -0.26 5.60 18.44
CA ASN A 356 0.90 6.14 19.11
C ASN A 356 2.07 6.20 18.12
N PRO A 357 2.58 7.40 17.78
CA PRO A 357 3.60 7.56 16.74
C PRO A 357 4.95 6.93 17.10
N HIS A 358 5.20 6.58 18.37
CA HIS A 358 6.43 5.91 18.78
C HIS A 358 6.58 4.52 18.15
N TYR A 359 5.49 3.83 17.82
CA TYR A 359 5.57 2.49 17.21
C TYR A 359 5.96 2.51 15.72
N ILE A 360 5.76 3.63 15.01
CA ILE A 360 6.32 3.80 13.65
C ILE A 360 7.86 3.82 13.69
N ARG A 361 8.46 4.31 14.79
CA ARG A 361 9.93 4.38 14.95
C ARG A 361 10.57 3.07 15.38
N GLN A 362 9.82 2.19 16.05
CA GLN A 362 10.33 0.92 16.59
C GLN A 362 10.26 -0.25 15.60
N GLY A 363 9.64 -0.06 14.43
CA GLY A 363 9.56 -1.02 13.33
C GLY A 363 10.88 -1.55 12.77
N GLY A 364 12.03 -1.08 13.28
CA GLY A 364 13.36 -1.62 13.02
C GLY A 364 13.90 -2.59 14.08
N ARG A 365 13.31 -2.68 15.28
CA ARG A 365 13.76 -3.58 16.36
C ARG A 365 12.63 -3.88 17.36
N SER A 366 11.99 -5.04 17.26
CA SER A 366 11.53 -5.76 18.44
C SER A 366 11.62 -7.27 18.23
N GLN A 367 12.41 -7.91 19.08
CA GLN A 367 12.39 -9.35 19.35
C GLN A 367 11.33 -9.60 20.43
N GLY A 368 10.41 -10.53 20.20
CA GLY A 368 9.42 -10.97 21.18
C GLY A 368 8.69 -12.23 20.68
N PRO A 369 8.31 -13.17 21.56
CA PRO A 369 8.15 -14.58 21.19
C PRO A 369 6.92 -14.84 20.32
N SER A 370 7.17 -15.70 19.34
CA SER A 370 6.22 -16.31 18.42
C SER A 370 5.00 -16.88 19.14
N ALA A 371 3.84 -16.28 18.87
CA ALA A 371 2.57 -16.97 18.86
C ALA A 371 2.03 -16.87 17.44
N THR A 372 1.96 -18.01 16.75
CA THR A 372 1.28 -18.12 15.45
C THR A 372 -0.23 -18.17 15.65
N PRO A 373 -0.95 -17.24 15.03
CA PRO A 373 -2.13 -17.61 14.25
C PRO A 373 -1.91 -17.26 12.76
N ASP A 374 -2.48 -18.09 11.90
CA ASP A 374 -2.57 -17.91 10.45
C ASP A 374 -3.51 -16.72 10.15
N VAL A 375 -2.94 -15.51 10.10
CA VAL A 375 -3.63 -14.32 9.58
C VAL A 375 -2.68 -13.61 8.62
N ARG A 376 -2.73 -14.03 7.37
CA ARG A 376 -2.17 -13.29 6.25
C ARG A 376 -2.96 -11.99 6.09
N CYS A 377 -2.26 -10.86 5.98
CA CYS A 377 -2.91 -9.61 5.59
C CYS A 377 -3.55 -9.82 4.21
N CYS A 378 -4.72 -9.22 4.02
CA CYS A 378 -5.53 -9.18 2.81
C CYS A 378 -5.41 -10.37 1.84
N HIS A 379 -6.17 -11.43 2.09
CA HIS A 379 -6.84 -12.05 0.95
C HIS A 379 -7.83 -11.02 0.40
N ALA A 380 -7.55 -10.50 -0.80
CA ALA A 380 -8.58 -9.87 -1.60
C ALA A 380 -9.74 -10.86 -1.67
N ASN A 381 -10.81 -10.60 -0.92
CA ASN A 381 -12.00 -11.42 -1.00
C ASN A 381 -12.48 -11.30 -2.44
N GLU A 382 -12.30 -12.38 -3.21
CA GLU A 382 -13.07 -12.59 -4.43
C GLU A 382 -14.53 -12.61 -3.98
N VAL A 383 -15.22 -11.48 -4.11
CA VAL A 383 -16.66 -11.43 -3.92
C VAL A 383 -17.23 -12.29 -5.03
N HIS A 384 -17.62 -13.52 -4.69
CA HIS A 384 -18.49 -14.30 -5.54
C HIS A 384 -19.80 -13.51 -5.68
N THR A 385 -19.94 -12.79 -6.79
CA THR A 385 -21.23 -12.35 -7.28
C THR A 385 -21.99 -13.60 -7.72
N SER A 386 -22.66 -14.28 -6.79
CA SER A 386 -23.75 -15.16 -7.15
C SER A 386 -24.92 -14.28 -7.58
N GLN A 387 -24.98 -13.95 -8.87
CA GLN A 387 -26.27 -13.69 -9.48
C GLN A 387 -26.90 -15.07 -9.76
N HIS A 388 -27.86 -15.45 -8.91
CA HIS A 388 -29.15 -16.05 -9.27
C HIS A 388 -30.02 -16.11 -8.03
#